data_AF-A0A962FNY1-F1
#
_entry.id   AF-A0A962FNY1-F1
#
_cell.length_a   1.000
_cell.length_b   1.000
_cell.length_c   1.000
_cell.angle_alpha   90.00
_cell.angle_beta   90.00
_cell.angle_gamma   90.00
#
_symmetry.space_group_name_H-M   'P 1'
#
loop_
_entity.id
_entity.type
_entity.pdbx_description
1 polymer ?
#
loop_
_entity_poly.entity_id
_entity_poly.type
_entity_poly.pdbx_seq_one_letter_code
_entity_poly.pdbx_strand_id
1 'polypeptide(L)'
;MIGTVLIVDFGSQVTQLIARRVREAGVYCEIAPFQSAEAAFERMQPRAVILSGGPASTSEIGSPRAPDIVFRSGVPVLGICYGQM
;
A
#
# COMPACT_ATOMS: atom_id res chain seq x y z
N MET A 1 -14.60 2.96 15.70
CA MET A 1 -13.21 2.46 15.66
C MET A 1 -12.58 3.02 14.40
N ILE A 2 -11.62 3.92 14.54
CA ILE A 2 -10.91 4.51 13.39
C ILE A 2 -10.09 3.36 12.79
N GLY A 3 -10.26 3.07 11.49
CA GLY A 3 -9.64 1.91 10.85
C GLY A 3 -8.12 1.98 10.82
N THR A 4 -7.47 0.88 10.43
CA THR A 4 -6.03 0.81 10.18
C THR A 4 -5.75 0.81 8.68
N VAL A 5 -4.65 1.43 8.25
CA VAL A 5 -4.26 1.50 6.84
C VAL A 5 -2.89 0.88 6.64
N LEU A 6 -2.77 -0.05 5.68
CA LEU A 6 -1.49 -0.56 5.24
C LEU A 6 -1.04 0.22 4.00
N ILE A 7 0.17 0.76 4.02
CA ILE A 7 0.80 1.42 2.88
C ILE A 7 1.84 0.46 2.31
N VAL A 8 1.61 -0.03 1.10
CA VAL A 8 2.55 -0.89 0.38
C VAL A 8 3.52 -0.02 -0.40
N ASP A 9 4.80 -0.12 -0.10
CA ASP A 9 5.86 0.67 -0.71
C ASP A 9 6.51 -0.05 -1.89
N PHE A 10 6.46 0.60 -3.06
CA PHE A 10 7.11 0.15 -4.29
C PHE A 10 8.38 0.95 -4.63
N GLY A 11 8.90 1.72 -3.67
CA GLY A 11 10.09 2.56 -3.84
C GLY A 11 9.77 4.01 -4.21
N SER A 12 8.58 4.50 -3.82
CA SER A 12 8.20 5.89 -4.05
C SER A 12 8.92 6.84 -3.09
N GLN A 13 9.40 7.95 -3.65
CA GLN A 13 9.95 9.06 -2.87
C GLN A 13 8.89 9.74 -1.97
N VAL A 14 7.60 9.53 -2.26
CA VAL A 14 6.48 10.15 -1.52
C VAL A 14 5.78 9.20 -0.53
N THR A 15 6.23 7.95 -0.37
CA THR A 15 5.61 6.99 0.56
C THR A 15 5.51 7.55 1.99
N GLN A 16 6.56 8.22 2.47
CA GLN A 16 6.55 8.84 3.79
C GLN A 16 5.58 10.02 3.90
N LEU A 17 5.37 10.76 2.82
CA LEU A 17 4.37 11.84 2.78
C LEU A 17 2.95 11.28 2.86
N ILE A 18 2.68 10.17 2.17
CA ILE A 18 1.39 9.46 2.28
C ILE A 18 1.14 9.06 3.73
N ALA A 19 2.11 8.39 4.38
CA ALA A 19 1.99 7.98 5.77
C ALA A 19 1.78 9.17 6.72
N ARG A 20 2.46 10.29 6.49
CA ARG A 20 2.24 11.52 7.25
C ARG A 20 0.81 12.03 7.09
N ARG A 21 0.25 12.08 5.88
CA ARG A 21 -1.13 12.52 5.64
C ARG A 21 -2.16 11.62 6.29
N VAL A 22 -1.95 10.30 6.26
CA VAL A 22 -2.84 9.33 6.93
C VAL A 22 -2.83 9.54 8.45
N ARG A 23 -1.65 9.76 9.04
CA ARG A 23 -1.51 10.05 10.47
C ARG A 23 -2.11 11.41 10.86
N GLU A 24 -1.95 12.43 10.03
CA GLU A 24 -2.60 13.74 10.21
C GLU A 24 -4.13 13.64 10.20
N ALA A 25 -4.70 12.68 9.47
CA ALA A 25 -6.12 12.36 9.49
C ALA A 25 -6.56 11.52 10.72
N GLY A 26 -5.64 11.24 11.67
CA GLY A 26 -5.93 10.48 12.89
C GLY A 26 -6.05 8.97 12.71
N VAL A 27 -5.56 8.44 11.58
CA VAL A 27 -5.64 7.02 11.22
C VAL A 27 -4.28 6.36 11.46
N TYR A 28 -4.28 5.20 12.11
CA TYR A 28 -3.05 4.42 12.29
C TYR A 28 -2.64 3.78 10.96
N CYS A 29 -1.36 3.91 10.60
CA CYS A 29 -0.82 3.29 9.41
C CYS A 29 0.57 2.69 9.60
N GLU A 30 0.80 1.57 8.91
CA GLU A 30 2.10 0.94 8.75
C GLU A 30 2.55 1.01 7.29
N ILE A 31 3.86 1.08 7.08
CA ILE A 31 4.47 1.01 5.75
C ILE A 31 5.16 -0.34 5.65
N ALA A 32 4.89 -1.09 4.58
CA ALA A 32 5.53 -2.36 4.29
C ALA A 32 6.08 -2.35 2.86
N PRO A 33 7.34 -2.78 2.63
CA PRO A 33 7.83 -3.07 1.28
C PRO A 33 6.93 -4.07 0.55
N PHE A 34 6.80 -3.97 -0.77
CA PHE A 34 5.94 -4.87 -1.54
C PHE A 34 6.24 -6.37 -1.32
N GLN A 35 7.49 -6.73 -1.07
CA GLN A 35 7.92 -8.11 -0.83
C GLN A 35 7.38 -8.69 0.48
N SER A 36 7.07 -7.84 1.46
CA SER A 36 6.55 -8.25 2.77
C SER A 36 5.11 -7.78 3.01
N ALA A 37 4.45 -7.22 1.99
CA ALA A 37 3.11 -6.66 2.09
C ALA A 37 2.06 -7.71 2.45
N GLU A 38 2.19 -8.95 1.98
CA GLU A 38 1.27 -10.04 2.33
C GLU A 38 1.35 -10.40 3.81
N ALA A 39 2.56 -10.65 4.34
CA ALA A 39 2.75 -10.91 5.76
C ALA A 39 2.32 -9.73 6.65
N ALA A 40 2.55 -8.49 6.20
CA ALA A 40 2.08 -7.30 6.89
C ALA A 40 0.55 -7.21 6.89
N PHE A 41 -0.11 -7.53 5.77
CA PHE A 41 -1.56 -7.54 5.64
C PHE A 41 -2.19 -8.56 6.60
N GLU A 42 -1.66 -9.79 6.64
CA GLU A 42 -2.15 -10.85 7.53
C GLU A 42 -1.98 -10.47 9.01
N ARG A 43 -0.83 -9.89 9.38
CA ARG A 43 -0.56 -9.45 10.76
C ARG A 43 -1.44 -8.28 11.17
N MET A 44 -1.61 -7.28 10.30
CA MET A 44 -2.25 -6.01 10.63
C MET A 44 -3.77 -6.06 10.47
N GLN A 45 -4.28 -6.91 9.58
CA GLN A 45 -5.67 -6.94 9.13
C GLN A 45 -6.21 -5.51 8.84
N PRO A 46 -5.59 -4.79 7.89
CA PRO A 46 -5.91 -3.39 7.66
C PRO A 46 -7.33 -3.22 7.11
N ARG A 47 -7.97 -2.09 7.43
CA ARG A 47 -9.28 -1.72 6.88
C ARG A 47 -9.21 -1.10 5.48
N ALA A 48 -8.04 -0.62 5.07
CA ALA A 48 -7.80 -0.15 3.72
C ALA A 48 -6.31 -0.30 3.37
N VAL A 49 -6.01 -0.37 2.08
CA VAL A 49 -4.64 -0.48 1.57
C VAL A 49 -4.35 0.69 0.62
N ILE A 50 -3.17 1.28 0.76
CA ILE A 50 -2.65 2.27 -0.17
C ILE A 50 -1.43 1.67 -0.88
N LEU A 51 -1.47 1.60 -2.20
CA LEU A 51 -0.35 1.18 -3.03
C LEU A 51 0.44 2.43 -3.45
N SER A 52 1.66 2.57 -2.93
CA SER A 52 2.52 3.71 -3.26
C SER A 52 3.07 3.61 -4.68
N GLY A 53 3.56 4.73 -5.19
CA GLY A 53 4.25 4.80 -6.47
C GLY A 53 5.58 4.04 -6.49
N GLY A 54 6.21 3.97 -7.66
CA GLY A 54 7.62 3.62 -7.81
C GLY A 54 8.15 4.18 -9.13
N PRO A 55 9.46 4.43 -9.26
CA PRO A 55 10.07 4.87 -10.53
C PRO A 55 10.06 3.76 -11.59
N ALA A 56 9.84 2.51 -11.19
CA ALA A 56 9.70 1.38 -12.10
C ALA A 56 8.39 1.52 -12.90
N SER A 57 8.48 1.51 -14.22
CA SER A 57 7.34 1.44 -15.14
C SER A 57 6.62 0.09 -14.99
N THR A 58 5.29 0.11 -14.87
CA THR A 58 4.38 -1.07 -14.84
C THR A 58 4.39 -1.91 -16.13
N SER A 59 5.13 -1.46 -17.16
CA SER A 59 5.18 -2.08 -18.49
C SER A 59 6.17 -3.23 -18.62
N GLU A 60 6.99 -3.51 -17.61
CA GLU A 60 8.00 -4.58 -17.66
C GLU A 60 7.47 -5.90 -17.09
N ILE A 61 7.70 -6.99 -17.82
CA ILE A 61 7.43 -8.36 -17.38
C ILE A 61 8.35 -8.64 -16.17
N GLY A 62 7.78 -8.60 -14.97
CA GLY A 62 8.52 -8.70 -13.69
C GLY A 62 8.38 -7.48 -12.78
N SER A 63 7.57 -6.49 -13.16
CA SER A 63 7.31 -5.31 -12.34
C SER A 63 6.74 -5.69 -10.96
N PRO A 64 7.09 -4.96 -9.89
CA PRO A 64 6.54 -5.19 -8.56
C PRO A 64 5.01 -5.26 -8.58
N ARG A 65 4.40 -6.36 -8.14
CA ARG A 65 2.93 -6.45 -8.06
C ARG A 65 2.47 -6.37 -6.61
N ALA A 66 1.34 -5.71 -6.41
CA ALA A 66 0.64 -5.82 -5.14
C ALA A 66 0.20 -7.29 -4.93
N PRO A 67 0.31 -7.83 -3.72
CA PRO A 67 -0.07 -9.21 -3.47
C PRO A 67 -1.58 -9.41 -3.69
N ASP A 68 -1.95 -10.55 -4.30
CA ASP A 68 -3.34 -10.86 -4.70
C ASP A 68 -4.33 -10.78 -3.52
N ILE A 69 -3.85 -11.01 -2.30
CA ILE A 69 -4.63 -10.90 -1.05
C ILE A 69 -5.28 -9.52 -0.89
N VAL A 70 -4.61 -8.45 -1.36
CA VAL A 70 -5.12 -7.07 -1.27
C VAL A 70 -6.37 -6.90 -2.13
N PHE A 71 -6.40 -7.50 -3.32
CA PHE A 71 -7.55 -7.41 -4.23
C PHE A 71 -8.67 -8.39 -3.87
N ARG A 72 -8.34 -9.54 -3.26
CA ARG A 72 -9.32 -10.57 -2.90
C ARG A 72 -9.98 -10.35 -1.53
N SER A 73 -9.36 -9.58 -0.66
CA SER A 73 -9.84 -9.33 0.72
C SER A 73 -11.08 -8.43 0.81
N GLY A 74 -11.45 -7.74 -0.28
CA GLY A 74 -12.60 -6.85 -0.32
C GLY A 74 -12.42 -5.53 0.44
N VAL A 75 -11.21 -5.23 0.91
CA VAL A 75 -10.90 -3.94 1.53
C VAL A 75 -10.71 -2.86 0.45
N PRO A 76 -11.04 -1.58 0.72
CA PRO A 76 -10.74 -0.49 -0.19
C PRO A 76 -9.25 -0.38 -0.49
N VAL A 77 -8.91 -0.25 -1.78
CA VAL A 77 -7.54 -0.09 -2.27
C VAL A 77 -7.41 1.24 -3.01
N LEU A 78 -6.44 2.05 -2.62
CA LEU A 78 -6.09 3.30 -3.29
C LEU A 78 -4.69 3.19 -3.92
N GLY A 79 -4.61 3.29 -5.24
CA GLY A 79 -3.34 3.36 -5.95
C GLY A 79 -2.89 4.81 -6.19
N ILE A 80 -1.65 5.14 -5.83
CA ILE A 80 -1.07 6.47 -6.09
C ILE A 80 0.16 6.31 -6.99
N CYS A 81 0.15 6.94 -8.16
CA CYS A 81 1.16 6.89 -9.24
C CYS A 81 1.44 5.51 -9.88
N TYR A 82 1.63 4.43 -9.11
CA TYR A 82 1.95 3.07 -9.61
C TYR A 82 0.77 2.10 -9.50
N GLY A 83 -0.13 2.30 -8.51
CA GLY A 83 -1.34 1.49 -8.35
C GLY A 83 -2.52 1.90 -9.26
N GLN A 84 -2.27 2.71 -10.29
CA GLN A 84 -3.26 3.10 -11.29
C GLN A 84 -3.10 2.24 -12.54
N MET A 85 -3.34 0.93 -12.42
CA MET A 85 -3.55 0.02 -13.55
C MET A 85 -4.39 -1.17 -13.12
#